data_AF-A0A6M7UMX6-F1
#
_entry.id   AF-A0A6M7UMX6-F1
#
_cell.length_a   1.000
_cell.length_b   1.000
_cell.length_c   1.000
_cell.angle_alpha   90.00
_cell.angle_beta   90.00
_cell.angle_gamma   90.00
#
_symmetry.space_group_name_H-M   'P 1'
#
loop_
_entity.id
_entity.type
_entity.pdbx_description
1 polymer ?
#
loop_
_entity_poly.entity_id
_entity_poly.type
_entity_poly.pdbx_seq_one_letter_code
_entity_poly.pdbx_strand_id
1 'polypeptide(L)'
;MKEMTEIGVALDYIFDQIGSPETRYITAVAHTRIIGMKTSLKENYRFELLDIEELLQSLIYPDSSDHRAAGIVEYPQHLIRFYVLAAMMMIDGKEQSLSLLRCMKMFLILAHASHLLSLKREKGGWFLTGSAAFELQHQIRLRVRIPEPK
;
A
#
# COMPACT_ATOMS: atom_id res chain seq x y z
N MET A 1 -4.55 2.57 25.51
CA MET A 1 -4.14 1.99 24.21
C MET A 1 -5.38 1.81 23.36
N LYS A 2 -5.44 2.43 22.17
CA LYS A 2 -6.63 2.39 21.28
C LYS A 2 -6.58 1.12 20.44
N GLU A 3 -7.68 0.38 20.36
CA GLU A 3 -7.76 -0.78 19.48
C GLU A 3 -8.18 -0.33 18.07
N MET A 4 -7.44 -0.82 17.06
CA MET A 4 -7.72 -0.57 15.66
C MET A 4 -8.21 -1.87 15.03
N THR A 5 -9.51 -1.89 14.72
CA THR A 5 -10.23 -3.08 14.25
C THR A 5 -10.77 -2.93 12.82
N GLU A 6 -10.82 -1.70 12.30
CA GLU A 6 -11.29 -1.39 10.95
C GLU A 6 -10.15 -1.42 9.92
N ILE A 7 -10.36 -2.15 8.83
CA ILE A 7 -9.31 -2.37 7.82
C ILE A 7 -8.93 -1.10 7.06
N GLY A 8 -9.88 -0.25 6.69
CA GLY A 8 -9.58 1.00 5.98
C GLY A 8 -8.66 1.91 6.79
N VAL A 9 -9.01 2.11 8.07
CA VAL A 9 -8.22 2.89 9.03
C VAL A 9 -6.84 2.28 9.27
N ALA A 10 -6.77 0.95 9.39
CA ALA A 10 -5.49 0.26 9.56
C ALA A 10 -4.56 0.41 8.35
N LEU A 11 -5.09 0.33 7.13
CA LEU A 11 -4.30 0.51 5.92
C LEU A 11 -3.75 1.94 5.80
N ASP A 12 -4.57 2.95 6.09
CA ASP A 12 -4.10 4.34 6.15
C ASP A 12 -2.95 4.50 7.14
N TYR A 13 -3.17 4.02 8.37
CA TYR A 13 -2.17 4.15 9.42
C TYR A 13 -0.87 3.44 9.06
N ILE A 14 -0.94 2.22 8.53
CA ILE A 14 0.24 1.43 8.20
C ILE A 14 1.01 2.04 7.03
N PHE A 15 0.33 2.51 5.99
CA PHE A 15 0.99 3.12 4.83
C PHE A 15 1.68 4.44 5.18
N ASP A 16 1.12 5.19 6.12
CA ASP A 16 1.68 6.46 6.58
C ASP A 16 2.82 6.27 7.59
N GLN A 17 2.73 5.24 8.45
CA GLN A 17 3.67 5.05 9.57
C GLN A 17 4.81 4.08 9.27
N ILE A 18 4.64 3.19 8.29
CA ILE A 18 5.62 2.14 7.99
C ILE A 18 6.18 2.33 6.60
N GLY A 19 7.49 2.59 6.54
CA GLY A 19 8.22 2.79 5.31
C GLY A 19 9.43 3.69 5.51
N SER A 20 10.11 3.99 4.41
CA SER A 20 11.16 5.00 4.41
C SER A 20 10.54 6.40 4.46
N PRO A 21 11.09 7.35 5.24
CA PRO A 21 10.68 8.74 5.16
C PRO A 21 11.09 9.40 3.83
N GLU A 22 11.90 8.72 3.01
CA GLU A 22 12.26 9.18 1.67
C GLU A 22 11.03 9.35 0.78
N THR A 23 10.97 10.50 0.14
CA THR A 23 9.95 10.85 -0.84
C THR A 23 10.54 10.88 -2.24
N ARG A 24 9.69 10.69 -3.24
CA ARG A 24 10.02 10.96 -4.64
C ARG A 24 8.90 11.74 -5.30
N TYR A 25 9.24 12.39 -6.39
CA TYR A 25 8.28 13.09 -7.22
C TYR A 25 7.62 12.14 -8.21
N ILE A 26 6.30 12.20 -8.29
CA ILE A 26 5.47 11.53 -9.30
C ILE A 26 4.57 12.55 -9.99
N THR A 27 4.04 12.23 -11.17
CA THR A 27 3.05 13.10 -11.81
C THR A 27 1.75 13.14 -11.00
N ALA A 28 1.00 14.24 -11.10
CA ALA A 28 -0.32 14.38 -10.49
C ALA A 28 -1.31 13.32 -11.03
N VAL A 29 -1.11 12.86 -12.27
CA VAL A 29 -1.87 11.76 -12.86
C VAL A 29 -1.58 10.46 -12.12
N ALA A 30 -0.31 10.08 -11.95
CA ALA A 30 0.07 8.90 -11.17
C ALA A 30 -0.47 8.97 -9.74
N HIS A 31 -0.38 10.14 -9.10
CA HIS A 31 -0.92 10.35 -7.76
C HIS A 31 -2.44 10.10 -7.71
N THR A 32 -3.20 10.62 -8.67
CA THR A 32 -4.66 10.41 -8.75
C THR A 32 -5.01 8.94 -8.95
N ARG A 33 -4.25 8.23 -9.79
CA ARG A 33 -4.41 6.77 -10.00
C ARG A 33 -4.11 6.00 -8.71
N ILE A 34 -3.04 6.37 -8.00
CA ILE A 34 -2.69 5.78 -6.70
C ILE A 34 -3.78 5.98 -5.66
N ILE A 35 -4.40 7.17 -5.60
CA ILE A 35 -5.55 7.40 -4.73
C ILE A 35 -6.69 6.45 -5.09
N GLY A 36 -7.03 6.31 -6.38
CA GLY A 36 -8.05 5.37 -6.83
C GLY A 36 -7.75 3.91 -6.43
N MET A 37 -6.50 3.48 -6.56
CA MET A 37 -6.07 2.15 -6.12
C MET A 37 -6.20 1.98 -4.60
N LYS A 38 -5.81 3.00 -3.82
CA LYS A 38 -5.96 3.00 -2.35
C LYS A 38 -7.43 2.92 -1.96
N THR A 39 -8.32 3.59 -2.66
CA THR A 39 -9.78 3.52 -2.44
C THR A 39 -10.31 2.13 -2.74
N SER A 40 -10.00 1.53 -3.90
CA SER A 40 -10.44 0.16 -4.25
C SER A 40 -9.96 -0.87 -3.21
N LEU A 41 -8.73 -0.73 -2.71
CA LEU A 41 -8.19 -1.61 -1.67
C LEU A 41 -8.99 -1.54 -0.37
N LYS A 42 -9.54 -0.37 -0.03
CA LYS A 42 -10.34 -0.17 1.19
C LYS A 42 -11.80 -0.59 1.03
N GLU A 43 -12.39 -0.34 -0.14
CA GLU A 43 -13.83 -0.52 -0.35
C GLU A 43 -14.19 -1.92 -0.88
N ASN A 44 -13.37 -2.41 -1.81
CA ASN A 44 -13.57 -3.66 -2.55
C ASN A 44 -12.64 -4.78 -2.06
N TYR A 45 -11.65 -4.44 -1.22
CA TYR A 45 -10.62 -5.36 -0.74
C TYR A 45 -9.79 -5.98 -1.88
N ARG A 46 -9.72 -5.26 -2.99
CA ARG A 46 -8.93 -5.60 -4.17
C ARG A 46 -8.10 -4.41 -4.57
N PHE A 47 -6.92 -4.71 -5.06
CA PHE A 47 -6.09 -3.77 -5.75
C PHE A 47 -6.38 -3.91 -7.23
N GLU A 48 -7.08 -2.93 -7.80
CA GLU A 48 -7.53 -2.95 -9.20
C GLU A 48 -6.76 -1.94 -10.01
N LEU A 49 -6.36 -2.35 -11.22
CA LEU A 49 -5.66 -1.48 -12.14
C LEU A 49 -6.35 -1.54 -13.50
N LEU A 50 -7.02 -0.45 -13.85
CA LEU A 50 -7.77 -0.37 -15.10
C LEU A 50 -6.83 -0.21 -16.31
N ASP A 51 -5.72 0.53 -16.16
CA ASP A 51 -4.70 0.69 -17.19
C ASP A 51 -3.30 0.75 -16.55
N ILE A 52 -2.53 -0.32 -16.76
CA ILE A 52 -1.20 -0.49 -16.18
C ILE A 52 -0.10 0.21 -16.92
N GLU A 53 -0.25 0.32 -18.24
CA GLU A 53 0.71 1.01 -19.07
C GLU A 53 0.63 2.51 -18.78
N GLU A 54 -0.59 3.04 -18.62
CA GLU A 54 -0.81 4.44 -18.25
C GLU A 54 -0.24 4.79 -16.86
N LEU A 55 -0.39 3.89 -15.87
CA LEU A 55 0.23 4.08 -14.55
C LEU A 55 1.76 4.09 -14.66
N LEU A 56 2.36 3.12 -15.34
CA LEU A 56 3.81 3.03 -15.47
C LEU A 56 4.39 4.22 -16.25
N GLN A 57 3.71 4.67 -17.30
CA GLN A 57 4.10 5.87 -18.04
C GLN A 57 3.99 7.14 -17.19
N SER A 58 2.93 7.27 -16.39
CA SER A 58 2.73 8.44 -15.51
C SER A 58 3.64 8.45 -14.28
N LEU A 59 4.27 7.32 -13.93
CA LEU A 59 5.26 7.22 -12.85
C LEU A 59 6.67 7.69 -13.27
N ILE A 60 6.95 7.81 -14.57
CA ILE A 60 8.27 8.20 -15.07
C ILE A 60 8.41 9.72 -15.04
N TYR A 61 9.40 10.22 -14.31
CA TYR A 61 9.94 11.57 -14.47
C TYR A 61 11.47 11.48 -14.65
N PRO A 62 12.06 12.13 -15.66
CA PRO A 62 13.51 12.28 -15.74
C PRO A 62 13.98 13.15 -14.57
N ASP A 63 15.00 12.70 -13.86
CA ASP A 63 15.57 13.30 -12.64
C ASP A 63 16.25 14.66 -12.94
N SER A 64 15.46 15.64 -13.40
CA SER A 64 15.90 17.00 -13.72
C SER A 64 15.48 17.94 -12.60
N SER A 65 16.41 18.78 -12.16
CA SER A 65 16.37 19.60 -10.95
C SER A 65 15.33 20.73 -10.94
N ASP A 66 14.41 20.78 -11.90
CA ASP A 66 13.42 21.86 -12.06
C ASP A 66 12.00 21.37 -11.74
N HIS A 67 11.72 21.17 -10.45
CA HIS A 67 10.48 20.59 -9.92
C HIS A 67 9.27 21.54 -9.93
N ARG A 68 9.34 22.68 -10.61
CA ARG A 68 8.29 23.72 -10.59
C ARG A 68 7.23 23.55 -11.69
N ALA A 69 7.27 22.48 -12.48
CA ALA A 69 6.25 22.21 -13.48
C ALA A 69 4.91 21.84 -12.81
N ALA A 70 3.83 22.53 -13.21
CA ALA A 70 2.48 22.18 -12.80
C ALA A 70 2.19 20.71 -13.14
N GLY A 71 1.75 19.92 -12.15
CA GLY A 71 1.42 18.51 -12.35
C GLY A 71 2.42 17.50 -11.74
N ILE A 72 3.18 17.87 -10.72
CA ILE A 72 4.07 16.98 -9.96
C ILE A 72 3.70 17.02 -8.47
N VAL A 73 3.78 15.88 -7.79
CA VAL A 73 3.45 15.72 -6.36
C VAL A 73 4.54 14.89 -5.67
N GLU A 74 4.94 15.31 -4.48
CA GLU A 74 5.84 14.55 -3.60
C GLU A 74 5.07 13.37 -2.98
N TYR A 75 5.64 12.16 -3.04
CA TYR A 75 4.98 10.94 -2.58
C TYR A 75 5.96 9.95 -1.93
N PRO A 76 5.54 9.18 -0.91
CA PRO A 76 6.45 8.27 -0.21
C PRO A 76 7.04 7.18 -1.13
N GLN A 77 8.36 7.05 -1.11
CA GLN A 77 9.10 6.17 -2.04
C GLN A 77 8.72 4.70 -1.87
N HIS A 78 8.50 4.23 -0.64
CA HIS A 78 8.12 2.83 -0.39
C HIS A 78 6.75 2.51 -1.00
N LEU A 79 5.82 3.47 -0.98
CA LEU A 79 4.52 3.30 -1.60
C LEU A 79 4.63 3.24 -3.12
N ILE A 80 5.43 4.12 -3.75
CA ILE A 80 5.69 4.06 -5.20
C ILE A 80 6.20 2.68 -5.59
N ARG A 81 7.23 2.17 -4.89
CA ARG A 81 7.78 0.82 -5.13
C ARG A 81 6.73 -0.27 -4.96
N PHE A 82 5.91 -0.17 -3.92
CA PHE A 82 4.80 -1.09 -3.67
C PHE A 82 3.80 -1.10 -4.83
N TYR A 83 3.35 0.07 -5.31
CA TYR A 83 2.40 0.18 -6.42
C TYR A 83 2.99 -0.33 -7.75
N VAL A 84 4.27 -0.04 -8.05
CA VAL A 84 4.96 -0.56 -9.24
C VAL A 84 5.06 -2.08 -9.21
N LEU A 85 5.40 -2.66 -8.05
CA LEU A 85 5.52 -4.12 -7.92
C LEU A 85 4.15 -4.81 -7.97
N ALA A 86 3.12 -4.19 -7.39
CA ALA A 86 1.75 -4.66 -7.54
C ALA A 86 1.37 -4.74 -9.03
N ALA A 87 1.67 -3.68 -9.78
CA ALA A 87 1.48 -3.63 -11.22
C ALA A 87 2.25 -4.76 -11.93
N MET A 88 3.55 -4.88 -11.73
CA MET A 88 4.35 -5.95 -12.34
C MET A 88 3.80 -7.35 -12.07
N MET A 89 3.41 -7.65 -10.83
CA MET A 89 2.81 -8.93 -10.47
C MET A 89 1.50 -9.22 -11.21
N MET A 90 0.69 -8.19 -11.46
CA MET A 90 -0.53 -8.32 -12.24
C MET A 90 -0.23 -8.60 -13.72
N ILE A 91 0.76 -7.94 -14.31
CA ILE A 91 1.22 -8.23 -15.69
C ILE A 91 1.70 -9.68 -15.79
N ASP A 92 2.62 -10.07 -14.92
CA ASP A 92 3.23 -11.41 -14.94
C ASP A 92 2.17 -12.51 -14.71
N GLY A 93 1.22 -12.25 -13.82
CA GLY A 93 0.11 -13.15 -13.52
C GLY A 93 -1.01 -13.14 -14.57
N LYS A 94 -0.99 -12.21 -15.54
CA LYS A 94 -2.13 -11.90 -16.42
C LYS A 94 -3.42 -11.65 -15.63
N GLU A 95 -3.29 -11.01 -14.48
CA GLU A 95 -4.38 -10.63 -13.59
C GLU A 95 -4.66 -9.13 -13.73
N GLN A 96 -5.92 -8.70 -13.61
CA GLN A 96 -6.28 -7.27 -13.57
C GLN A 96 -6.45 -6.75 -12.14
N SER A 97 -6.39 -7.64 -11.14
CA SER A 97 -6.50 -7.26 -9.74
C SER A 97 -5.85 -8.25 -8.79
N LEU A 98 -5.36 -7.74 -7.66
CA LEU A 98 -4.83 -8.55 -6.55
C LEU A 98 -5.75 -8.47 -5.33
N SER A 99 -5.88 -9.55 -4.58
CA SER A 99 -6.59 -9.50 -3.30
C SER A 99 -5.82 -8.69 -2.26
N LEU A 100 -6.53 -8.10 -1.30
CA LEU A 100 -5.92 -7.38 -0.17
C LEU A 100 -4.89 -8.25 0.57
N LEU A 101 -5.14 -9.55 0.74
CA LEU A 101 -4.19 -10.46 1.38
C LEU A 101 -2.87 -10.55 0.59
N ARG A 102 -2.92 -10.70 -0.74
CA ARG A 102 -1.70 -10.73 -1.58
C ARG A 102 -0.96 -9.40 -1.50
N CYS A 103 -1.69 -8.29 -1.53
CA CYS A 103 -1.13 -6.96 -1.38
C CYS A 103 -0.41 -6.80 -0.03
N MET A 104 -1.03 -7.22 1.08
CA MET A 104 -0.40 -7.12 2.40
C MET A 104 0.85 -7.99 2.52
N LYS A 105 0.84 -9.22 1.95
CA LYS A 105 2.04 -10.07 1.93
C LYS A 105 3.20 -9.38 1.21
N MET A 106 2.92 -8.77 0.07
CA MET A 106 3.91 -8.01 -0.69
C MET A 106 4.41 -6.79 0.08
N PHE A 107 3.50 -5.99 0.66
CA PHE A 107 3.86 -4.82 1.46
C PHE A 107 4.81 -5.18 2.62
N LEU A 108 4.53 -6.26 3.36
CA LEU A 108 5.37 -6.70 4.47
C LEU A 108 6.80 -7.04 4.06
N ILE A 109 6.98 -7.57 2.85
CA ILE A 109 8.30 -7.90 2.31
C ILE A 109 9.01 -6.60 1.87
N LEU A 110 8.33 -5.73 1.13
CA LEU A 110 8.94 -4.56 0.50
C LEU A 110 9.25 -3.43 1.48
N ALA A 111 8.37 -3.18 2.43
CA ALA A 111 8.60 -2.19 3.47
C ALA A 111 9.52 -2.71 4.58
N HIS A 112 10.07 -3.93 4.44
CA HIS A 112 10.78 -4.66 5.49
C HIS A 112 10.01 -4.69 6.82
N ALA A 113 8.67 -4.65 6.75
CA ALA A 113 7.78 -4.45 7.88
C ALA A 113 7.50 -5.73 8.68
N SER A 114 8.07 -6.87 8.28
CA SER A 114 7.85 -8.17 8.92
C SER A 114 8.24 -8.23 10.41
N HIS A 115 9.10 -7.31 10.87
CA HIS A 115 9.46 -7.16 12.28
C HIS A 115 8.43 -6.35 13.10
N LEU A 116 7.60 -5.54 12.43
CA LEU A 116 6.57 -4.70 13.05
C LEU A 116 5.17 -5.27 12.88
N LEU A 117 4.92 -5.96 11.78
CA LEU A 117 3.62 -6.44 11.37
C LEU A 117 3.69 -7.90 10.95
N SER A 118 2.62 -8.64 11.21
CA SER A 118 2.51 -10.04 10.80
C SER A 118 1.11 -10.40 10.34
N LEU A 119 1.03 -11.30 9.35
CA LEU A 119 -0.22 -11.93 8.91
C LEU A 119 -0.36 -13.29 9.57
N LYS A 120 -1.40 -13.48 10.37
CA LYS A 120 -1.68 -14.74 11.09
C LYS A 120 -2.97 -15.35 10.59
N ARG A 121 -2.98 -16.67 10.42
CA ARG A 121 -4.18 -17.43 10.08
C ARG A 121 -4.79 -17.99 11.37
N GLU A 122 -6.00 -17.57 11.69
CA GLU A 122 -6.71 -17.96 12.92
C GLU A 122 -8.20 -18.17 12.63
N LYS A 123 -8.79 -19.23 13.19
CA LYS A 123 -10.25 -19.49 13.13
C LYS A 123 -10.85 -19.33 11.72
N GLY A 124 -10.14 -19.77 10.68
CA GLY A 124 -10.60 -19.71 9.29
C GLY A 124 -10.42 -18.36 8.59
N GLY A 125 -9.76 -17.37 9.20
CA GLY A 125 -9.49 -16.06 8.58
C GLY A 125 -8.02 -15.65 8.68
N TRP A 126 -7.64 -14.66 7.87
CA TRP A 126 -6.35 -13.98 7.99
C TRP A 126 -6.50 -12.71 8.82
N PHE A 127 -5.51 -12.42 9.65
CA PHE A 127 -5.45 -11.24 10.49
C PHE A 127 -4.13 -10.53 10.30
N LEU A 128 -4.18 -9.21 10.12
CA LEU A 128 -3.03 -8.33 10.22
C LEU A 128 -2.87 -7.90 11.68
N THR A 129 -1.68 -8.16 12.23
CA THR A 129 -1.38 -7.90 13.65
C THR A 129 -0.09 -7.14 13.81
N GLY A 130 -0.07 -6.21 14.77
CA GLY A 130 1.15 -5.52 15.19
C GLY A 130 2.02 -6.38 16.11
N SER A 131 3.33 -6.15 16.08
CA SER A 131 4.25 -6.64 17.10
C SER A 131 4.14 -5.80 18.37
N ALA A 132 4.54 -6.35 19.51
CA ALA A 132 4.49 -5.61 20.78
C ALA A 132 5.30 -4.30 20.73
N ALA A 133 6.43 -4.28 20.01
CA ALA A 133 7.24 -3.10 19.81
C ALA A 133 6.49 -2.02 19.01
N PHE A 134 5.84 -2.41 17.90
CA PHE A 134 5.01 -1.52 17.10
C PHE A 134 3.84 -0.96 17.91
N GLU A 135 3.10 -1.82 18.60
CA GLU A 135 1.94 -1.43 19.40
C GLU A 135 2.30 -0.46 20.54
N LEU A 136 3.45 -0.69 21.19
CA LEU A 136 3.97 0.18 22.23
C LEU A 136 4.41 1.55 21.67
N GLN A 137 5.18 1.54 20.59
CA GLN A 137 5.69 2.76 19.95
C GLN A 137 4.55 3.67 19.49
N HIS A 138 3.51 3.07 18.91
CA HIS A 138 2.39 3.80 18.30
C HIS A 138 1.17 3.95 19.22
N GLN A 139 1.21 3.38 20.44
CA GLN A 139 0.12 3.42 21.44
C GLN A 139 -1.22 2.86 20.92
N ILE A 140 -1.15 1.94 19.96
CA ILE A 140 -2.29 1.26 19.36
C ILE A 140 -2.18 -0.25 19.53
N ARG A 141 -3.31 -0.93 19.61
CA ARG A 141 -3.39 -2.38 19.43
C ARG A 141 -3.91 -2.66 18.03
N LEU A 142 -3.09 -3.26 17.19
CA LEU A 142 -3.44 -3.54 15.81
C LEU A 142 -3.80 -5.02 15.67
N ARG A 143 -5.08 -5.27 15.44
CA ARG A 143 -5.56 -6.61 15.12
C ARG A 143 -6.80 -6.52 14.26
N VAL A 144 -6.59 -6.68 12.96
CA VAL A 144 -7.65 -6.51 11.97
C VAL A 144 -7.79 -7.76 11.12
N ARG A 145 -9.03 -8.23 10.96
CA ARG A 145 -9.33 -9.30 10.03
C ARG A 145 -9.15 -8.80 8.60
N ILE A 146 -8.40 -9.53 7.79
CA ILE A 146 -8.34 -9.31 6.34
C ILE A 146 -9.64 -9.87 5.75
N PRO A 147 -10.53 -9.03 5.20
CA PRO A 147 -11.73 -9.49 4.54
C PRO A 147 -11.41 -10.25 3.26
N GLU A 148 -12.30 -11.16 2.88
CA GLU A 148 -12.32 -11.74 1.54
C GLU A 148 -12.87 -10.72 0.54
N PRO A 149 -12.49 -10.81 -0.75
CA PRO A 149 -13.04 -9.93 -1.78
C PRO A 149 -14.57 -9.98 -1.79
N LYS A 150 -15.22 -8.82 -1.98
CA LYS A 150 -16.66 -8.76 -2.22
C LYS A 150 -17.00 -9.22 -3.64
#